data_AF-J4V1Q0-F1
#
_entry.id   AF-J4V1Q0-F1
#
_cell.length_a   1.000
_cell.length_b   1.000
_cell.length_c   1.000
_cell.angle_alpha   90.00
_cell.angle_beta   90.00
_cell.angle_gamma   90.00
#
_symmetry.space_group_name_H-M   'P 1'
#
loop_
_entity.id
_entity.type
_entity.pdbx_description
1 polymer ?
#
loop_
_entity_poly.entity_id
_entity_poly.type
_entity_poly.pdbx_seq_one_letter_code
_entity_poly.pdbx_strand_id
1 'polypeptide(L)' 'MIDLYLGFLIIAISFAGIAIGYIVKKEPIKGTCGGLANLEEGSPCQICGRTDPTDCTQDQN' A
#
# COMPACT_ATOMS: atom_id res chain seq x y z
N MET A 1 -11.15 16.02 -30.46
CA MET A 1 -11.66 16.91 -29.38
C MET A 1 -12.38 16.10 -28.30
N ILE A 2 -13.29 15.20 -28.69
CA ILE A 2 -13.95 14.25 -27.78
C ILE A 2 -12.95 13.29 -27.10
N ASP A 3 -11.86 12.94 -27.79
CA ASP A 3 -10.87 11.97 -27.34
C ASP A 3 -10.15 12.42 -26.05
N LEU A 4 -9.88 13.72 -25.94
CA LEU A 4 -9.26 14.32 -24.76
C LEU A 4 -10.22 14.27 -23.56
N TYR A 5 -11.50 14.55 -23.80
CA TYR A 5 -12.54 14.45 -22.77
C TYR A 5 -12.75 13.01 -22.31
N LEU A 6 -12.82 12.06 -23.24
CA LEU A 6 -13.03 10.65 -22.92
C LEU A 6 -11.81 10.06 -22.18
N GLY A 7 -10.60 10.40 -22.62
CA GLY A 7 -9.38 9.99 -21.92
C GLY A 7 -9.30 10.56 -20.50
N PHE A 8 -9.61 11.84 -20.33
CA PHE A 8 -9.65 12.47 -19.01
C PHE A 8 -10.67 11.81 -18.08
N LEU A 9 -11.87 11.51 -18.61
CA LEU A 9 -12.94 10.84 -17.86
C LEU A 9 -12.52 9.43 -17.38
N ILE A 10 -11.91 8.63 -18.25
CA ILE A 10 -11.46 7.27 -17.92
C ILE A 10 -10.41 7.31 -16.80
N ILE A 11 -9.42 8.19 -16.91
CA ILE A 11 -8.37 8.34 -15.91
C ILE A 11 -8.98 8.78 -14.57
N ALA A 12 -9.86 9.78 -14.59
CA ALA A 12 -10.53 10.27 -13.38
C ALA A 12 -11.33 9.16 -12.66
N ILE A 13 -12.07 8.34 -13.41
CA ILE A 13 -12.83 7.21 -12.85
C ILE A 13 -11.89 6.14 -12.26
N SER A 14 -10.75 5.88 -12.89
CA SER A 14 -9.79 4.88 -12.40
C SER A 14 -9.21 5.27 -11.03
N PHE A 15 -8.79 6.52 -10.86
CA PHE A 15 -8.32 7.03 -9.58
C PHE A 15 -9.43 7.06 -8.52
N ALA A 16 -10.64 7.47 -8.90
CA ALA A 16 -11.79 7.43 -8.00
C ALA A 16 -12.08 6.00 -7.53
N GLY A 17 -12.00 5.01 -8.42
CA GLY A 17 -12.18 3.59 -8.08
C GLY A 17 -11.15 3.07 -7.09
N ILE A 18 -9.88 3.45 -7.26
CA ILE A 18 -8.80 3.08 -6.32
C ILE A 18 -9.04 3.72 -4.95
N ALA A 19 -9.41 5.00 -4.91
CA ALA A 19 -9.69 5.72 -3.66
C ALA A 19 -10.88 5.11 -2.90
N ILE A 20 -11.99 4.86 -3.59
CA ILE A 20 -13.17 4.22 -3.00
C ILE A 20 -12.82 2.80 -2.53
N GLY A 21 -12.11 2.03 -3.36
CA GLY A 21 -11.67 0.67 -3.02
C GLY A 21 -10.81 0.63 -1.75
N TYR A 22 -9.93 1.61 -1.56
CA TYR A 22 -9.13 1.74 -0.34
C TYR A 22 -9.98 2.04 0.89
N ILE A 23 -10.88 3.02 0.80
CA ILE A 23 -11.75 3.42 1.92
C ILE A 23 -12.66 2.26 2.36
N VAL A 24 -13.20 1.49 1.39
CA VAL A 24 -14.06 0.33 1.69
C VAL A 24 -13.27 -0.78 2.37
N LYS A 25 -12.03 -1.01 1.94
CA LYS A 25 -11.21 -2.11 2.45
C LYS A 25 -10.73 -1.84 3.88
N LYS A 26 -10.55 -0.58 4.30
CA LYS A 26 -10.07 -0.16 5.65
C LYS A 26 -8.79 -0.84 6.12
N GLU A 27 -8.16 -1.64 5.27
CA GLU A 27 -6.88 -2.25 5.54
C GLU A 27 -5.82 -1.21 5.18
N PRO A 28 -4.78 -1.07 6.01
CA PRO A 28 -3.63 -0.27 5.63
C PRO A 28 -3.11 -0.73 4.27
N ILE A 29 -2.53 0.18 3.49
CA ILE A 29 -1.84 -0.21 2.26
C ILE A 29 -0.72 -1.12 2.73
N LYS A 30 -0.92 -2.44 2.58
CA LYS A 30 0.08 -3.44 2.93
C LYS A 30 1.23 -3.20 1.98
N GLY A 31 2.22 -2.45 2.46
CA GLY A 31 3.47 -2.25 1.76
C GLY A 31 4.03 -3.63 1.45
N THR A 32 4.57 -3.79 0.25
CA THR A 32 5.29 -5.00 -0.07
C THR A 32 6.53 -4.99 0.82
N CYS A 33 6.51 -5.73 1.92
CA CYS A 33 7.72 -6.04 2.67
C CYS A 33 8.75 -6.79 1.81
N GLY A 34 8.53 -6.95 0.49
CA GLY A 34 9.43 -6.50 -0.59
C GLY A 34 10.77 -7.22 -0.77
N GLY A 35 11.15 -8.07 0.18
CA GLY A 35 12.48 -8.65 0.26
C GLY A 35 12.92 -9.01 1.68
N LEU A 36 12.14 -8.66 2.71
CA LEU A 36 12.48 -8.96 4.10
C LEU A 36 12.47 -10.46 4.43
N ALA A 37 11.96 -11.32 3.53
CA ALA A 37 12.05 -12.77 3.66
C ALA A 37 13.49 -13.32 3.52
N ASN A 38 14.46 -12.52 3.07
CA ASN A 38 15.89 -12.87 3.03
C ASN A 38 16.69 -12.30 4.20
N LEU A 39 16.04 -11.66 5.18
CA LEU A 39 16.73 -11.28 6.42
C LEU A 39 16.95 -12.54 7.26
N GLU A 40 18.17 -12.73 7.76
CA GLU A 40 18.47 -13.75 8.77
C GLU A 40 17.52 -13.59 9.96
N GLU A 41 17.01 -14.71 10.47
CA GLU A 41 16.08 -14.76 11.60
C GLU A 41 16.62 -13.92 12.77
N GLY A 42 15.94 -12.81 13.08
CA GLY A 42 16.32 -11.89 14.16
C GLY A 42 17.12 -10.65 13.74
N SER A 43 17.42 -10.46 12.46
CA SER A 43 18.01 -9.19 11.99
C SER A 43 16.99 -8.04 11.99
N PRO A 44 17.33 -6.86 12.53
CA PRO A 44 16.41 -5.74 12.59
C PRO A 44 16.14 -5.21 11.17
N CYS A 45 14.88 -4.87 10.90
CA CYS A 45 14.49 -4.22 9.66
C CYS A 45 15.30 -2.93 9.46
N GLN A 46 16.07 -2.77 8.40
CA GLN A 46 16.91 -1.58 8.19
C GLN A 46 16.10 -0.29 7.97
N ILE A 47 14.80 -0.41 7.69
CA ILE A 47 13.90 0.73 7.46
C ILE A 47 13.32 1.28 8.78
N CYS A 48 12.98 0.41 9.74
CA CYS A 48 12.31 0.79 10.98
C CYS A 48 12.99 0.28 12.26
N GLY A 49 14.09 -0.48 12.16
CA GLY A 49 14.90 -1.00 13.25
C GLY A 49 14.26 -2.13 14.07
N ARG A 50 13.08 -2.63 13.68
CA ARG A 50 12.32 -3.63 14.45
C ARG A 50 12.74 -5.05 14.08
N THR A 51 12.85 -5.92 15.09
CA THR A 51 13.17 -7.35 14.97
C THR A 51 11.93 -8.23 14.82
N ASP A 52 10.79 -7.77 15.35
CA ASP A 52 9.57 -8.58 15.45
C ASP A 52 8.52 -8.14 14.42
N PRO A 53 8.13 -9.03 13.49
CA PRO A 53 7.15 -8.71 12.44
C PRO A 53 5.72 -8.48 12.96
N THR A 54 5.42 -8.91 14.20
CA THR A 54 4.14 -8.66 14.88
C THR A 54 3.91 -7.19 15.23
N ASP A 55 4.97 -6.38 15.33
CA ASP A 55 4.84 -4.94 15.56
C ASP A 55 4.32 -4.19 14.31
N CYS A 56 4.52 -4.75 13.11
CA CYS A 56 4.11 -4.14 11.84
C CYS A 56 2.60 -4.26 11.57
N THR A 57 1.89 -5.07 12.36
CA THR A 57 0.41 -5.18 12.32
C THR A 57 -0.27 -4.25 13.33
N GLN A 58 0.52 -3.46 14.06
CA GLN A 58 0.10 -2.56 15.13
C GLN A 58 0.13 -1.09 14.70
N ASP A 59 -0.16 -0.82 13.42
CA ASP A 59 -0.77 0.44 13.00
C ASP A 59 -2.24 0.47 13.46
N GLN A 60 -2.41 0.63 14.77
CA GLN A 60 -3.66 0.98 15.44
C GLN A 60 -3.66 2.48 15.77
N ASN A 61 -3.74 3.33 14.74
CA ASN A 61 -4.38 4.64 14.79
C ASN A 61 -4.64 5.18 13.37
#